data_AF-A0A3Q7U2I9-F1
#
_entry.id   AF-A0A3Q7U2I9-F1
#
_cell.length_a   1.000
_cell.length_b   1.000
_cell.length_c   1.000
_cell.angle_alpha   90.00
_cell.angle_beta   90.00
_cell.angle_gamma   90.00
#
_symmetry.space_group_name_H-M   'P 1'
#
loop_
_entity.id
_entity.type
_entity.pdbx_description
1 polymer ?
#
loop_
_entity_poly.entity_id
_entity_poly.type
_entity_poly.pdbx_seq_one_letter_code
_entity_poly.pdbx_strand_id
1 'polypeptide(L)'
;MTDEEDSETAVVELQGGEENELPIIQLCELVEELSYGNSALKTETEMFEKYYNKLEPRDQRHPRLSEITSGAEFAQFRGKHRSKSRIGMDHVIGLSCDQKCELVQKELEDMKDEIRHMRANAERDLQHHEAIIEEAEIRWTEVQRAVHEFKKDILKTISKKKGSILATQKVMKYIEDMNHRRDNMKDKLRLKNVSLKVQRKKMLLQLRQKEEVGEALHDVDFQQLKIENAQFLETIEAKNQELIQLKLASGNTLQVLNAYKDRAKAEALNKKLRKQLAEFRSPQVMLYVREKILNGDLEKTIKMWERKVEIAEMSLKGYRKAWNKMKTTNEQLQALCPPEEIARGRPRLQTRVIH
;
A
#
# COMPACT_ATOMS: atom_id res chain seq x y z
N MET A 1 61.57 23.52 41.72
CA MET A 1 60.12 23.35 41.89
C MET A 1 59.63 22.77 40.58
N THR A 2 59.42 21.45 40.59
CA THR A 2 58.40 20.66 39.86
C THR A 2 57.25 21.48 39.27
N ASP A 3 56.64 21.22 38.12
CA ASP A 3 56.72 20.20 37.05
C ASP A 3 55.89 20.75 35.85
N GLU A 4 56.06 20.14 34.68
CA GLU A 4 55.19 20.17 33.47
C GLU A 4 55.21 21.46 32.61
N GLU A 5 55.33 21.48 31.29
CA GLU A 5 55.12 20.47 30.24
C GLU A 5 56.15 20.58 29.10
N ASP A 6 56.23 19.47 28.39
CA ASP A 6 57.25 18.99 27.47
C ASP A 6 57.17 19.55 26.04
N SER A 7 58.37 19.61 25.44
CA SER A 7 58.70 19.26 24.06
C SER A 7 58.34 20.21 22.90
N GLU A 8 59.30 21.11 22.64
CA GLU A 8 59.62 21.67 21.32
C GLU A 8 60.22 20.60 20.37
N THR A 9 59.60 20.50 19.20
CA THR A 9 60.18 20.19 17.87
C THR A 9 61.52 19.44 17.79
N ALA A 10 61.45 18.18 17.32
CA ALA A 10 62.55 17.52 16.62
C ALA A 10 62.04 16.86 15.32
N VAL A 11 62.67 17.27 14.22
CA VAL A 11 62.56 16.72 12.87
C VAL A 11 62.83 15.22 12.90
N VAL A 12 61.93 14.41 12.35
CA VAL A 12 62.18 12.99 12.05
C VAL A 12 61.99 12.77 10.55
N GLU A 13 63.11 12.49 9.90
CA GLU A 13 63.20 11.91 8.56
C GLU A 13 62.33 10.64 8.48
N LEU A 14 61.44 10.56 7.48
CA LEU A 14 60.83 9.28 7.10
C LEU A 14 61.57 8.72 5.90
N GLN A 15 62.44 7.77 6.25
CA GLN A 15 63.14 6.83 5.40
C GLN A 15 62.15 5.77 4.85
N GLY A 16 62.26 5.46 3.56
CA GLY A 16 61.86 4.18 2.94
C GLY A 16 60.37 3.77 3.01
N GLY A 17 59.65 3.92 1.89
CA GLY A 17 58.37 3.24 1.65
C GLY A 17 58.46 2.41 0.37
N GLU A 18 58.45 1.09 0.53
CA GLU A 18 58.57 0.06 -0.50
C GLU A 18 57.53 0.23 -1.61
N GLU A 19 57.97 0.16 -2.88
CA GLU A 19 57.10 -0.16 -4.01
C GLU A 19 56.58 -1.59 -3.79
N ASN A 20 55.38 -1.72 -3.21
CA ASN A 20 54.70 -3.00 -3.10
C ASN A 20 54.25 -3.45 -4.51
N GLU A 21 55.15 -4.12 -5.22
CA GLU A 21 54.81 -4.86 -6.44
C GLU A 21 53.80 -5.97 -6.10
N LEU A 22 52.52 -5.71 -6.39
CA LEU A 22 51.47 -6.73 -6.28
C LEU A 22 51.82 -7.93 -7.19
N PRO A 23 51.65 -9.18 -6.72
CA PRO A 23 51.84 -10.37 -7.55
C PRO A 23 51.04 -10.27 -8.85
N ILE A 24 51.63 -10.71 -9.98
CA ILE A 24 51.04 -10.61 -11.34
C ILE A 24 49.57 -11.08 -11.39
N ILE A 25 49.22 -12.12 -10.62
CA ILE A 25 47.86 -12.67 -10.55
C ILE A 25 46.87 -11.63 -9.98
N GLN A 26 47.24 -10.93 -8.92
CA GLN A 26 46.41 -9.88 -8.30
C GLN A 26 46.31 -8.65 -9.21
N LEU A 27 47.37 -8.34 -9.97
CA LEU A 27 47.33 -7.30 -11.00
C LEU A 27 46.38 -7.67 -12.15
N CYS A 28 46.36 -8.93 -12.59
CA CYS A 28 45.41 -9.42 -13.60
C CYS A 28 43.96 -9.31 -13.12
N GLU A 29 43.67 -9.74 -11.89
CA GLU A 29 42.33 -9.64 -11.29
C GLU A 29 41.88 -8.18 -11.18
N LEU A 30 42.75 -7.28 -10.73
CA LEU A 30 42.44 -5.86 -10.63
C LEU A 30 42.22 -5.22 -12.01
N VAL A 31 42.98 -5.63 -13.03
CA VAL A 31 42.80 -5.15 -14.42
C VAL A 31 41.47 -5.64 -14.98
N GLU A 32 41.06 -6.88 -14.72
CA GLU A 32 39.75 -7.39 -15.15
C GLU A 32 38.60 -6.66 -14.46
N GLU A 33 38.69 -6.44 -13.15
CA GLU A 33 37.69 -5.71 -12.37
C GLU A 33 37.56 -4.25 -12.84
N LEU A 34 38.69 -3.55 -13.00
CA LEU A 34 38.70 -2.18 -13.51
C LEU A 34 38.26 -2.10 -14.97
N SER A 35 38.57 -3.11 -15.80
CA SER A 35 38.10 -3.18 -17.19
C SER A 35 36.58 -3.31 -17.26
N TYR A 36 36.00 -4.18 -16.43
CA TYR A 36 34.55 -4.33 -16.33
C TYR A 36 33.87 -3.06 -15.82
N GLY A 37 34.40 -2.47 -14.75
CA GLY A 37 33.90 -1.20 -14.20
C GLY A 37 33.99 -0.05 -15.21
N ASN A 38 35.11 0.07 -15.92
CA ASN A 38 35.29 1.06 -16.99
C ASN A 38 34.35 0.81 -18.18
N SER A 39 34.09 -0.44 -18.54
CA SER A 39 33.11 -0.78 -19.58
C SER A 39 31.70 -0.35 -19.17
N ALA A 40 31.31 -0.59 -17.92
CA ALA A 40 30.02 -0.14 -17.39
C ALA A 40 29.89 1.39 -17.39
N LEU A 41 30.90 2.09 -16.88
CA LEU A 41 30.95 3.57 -16.89
C LEU A 41 30.95 4.12 -18.32
N LYS A 42 31.61 3.45 -19.26
CA LYS A 42 31.59 3.84 -20.68
C LYS A 42 30.18 3.71 -21.26
N THR A 43 29.48 2.61 -21.02
CA THR A 43 28.09 2.45 -21.48
C THR A 43 27.15 3.48 -20.85
N GLU A 44 27.33 3.78 -19.57
CA GLU A 44 26.58 4.83 -18.87
C GLU A 44 26.85 6.22 -19.46
N THR A 45 28.13 6.53 -19.74
CA THR A 45 28.54 7.78 -20.39
C THR A 45 27.95 7.90 -21.79
N GLU A 46 27.96 6.82 -22.58
CA GLU A 46 27.35 6.78 -23.90
C GLU A 46 25.83 7.00 -23.84
N MET A 47 25.15 6.45 -22.82
CA MET A 47 23.72 6.73 -22.58
C MET A 47 23.48 8.20 -22.23
N PHE A 48 24.31 8.78 -21.36
CA PHE A 48 24.22 10.20 -21.02
C PHE A 48 24.53 11.12 -22.20
N GLU A 49 25.51 10.80 -23.04
CA GLU A 49 25.80 11.54 -24.26
C GLU A 49 24.64 11.47 -25.25
N LYS A 50 24.07 10.28 -25.48
CA LYS A 50 22.87 10.13 -26.34
C LYS A 50 21.70 10.93 -25.80
N TYR A 51 21.55 11.04 -24.49
CA TYR A 51 20.53 11.85 -23.84
C TYR A 51 20.82 13.36 -23.96
N TYR A 52 22.04 13.80 -23.70
CA TYR A 52 22.48 15.19 -23.81
C TYR A 52 22.31 15.72 -25.24
N ASN A 53 22.72 14.92 -26.23
CA ASN A 53 22.57 15.25 -27.65
C ASN A 53 21.10 15.36 -28.10
N LYS A 54 20.15 14.76 -27.37
CA LYS A 54 18.70 14.89 -27.62
C LYS A 54 18.09 16.09 -26.89
N LEU A 55 18.72 16.59 -25.83
CA LEU A 55 18.27 17.74 -25.04
C LEU A 55 18.71 19.09 -25.61
N GLU A 56 19.80 19.14 -26.40
CA GLU A 56 20.13 20.37 -27.13
C GLU A 56 19.03 20.65 -28.18
N PRO A 57 18.29 21.77 -28.06
CA PRO A 57 17.45 22.23 -29.15
C PRO A 57 18.34 22.43 -30.38
N ARG A 58 17.91 21.87 -31.51
CA ARG A 58 18.59 21.97 -32.82
C ARG A 58 18.89 23.42 -33.27
N ASP A 59 18.39 24.41 -32.55
CA ASP A 59 18.49 25.85 -32.78
C ASP A 59 19.71 26.55 -32.12
N GLN A 60 20.53 25.83 -31.34
CA GLN A 60 21.79 26.37 -30.77
C GLN A 60 23.05 25.73 -31.37
N ARG A 61 23.00 25.33 -32.65
CA ARG A 61 24.23 25.14 -33.43
C ARG A 61 24.91 26.50 -33.63
N HIS A 62 25.74 26.90 -32.68
CA HIS A 62 26.89 27.74 -33.01
C HIS A 62 27.69 27.02 -34.10
N PRO A 63 27.99 27.66 -35.25
CA PRO A 63 28.77 27.04 -36.30
C PRO A 63 30.10 26.55 -35.71
N ARG A 64 30.34 25.25 -35.81
CA ARG A 64 31.66 24.67 -35.53
C ARG A 64 32.68 25.37 -36.42
N LEU A 65 33.59 26.14 -35.83
CA LEU A 65 34.85 26.46 -36.48
C LEU A 65 35.73 25.21 -36.36
N SER A 66 35.78 24.45 -37.44
CA SER A 66 36.75 23.39 -37.65
C SER A 66 38.16 23.99 -37.86
N GLU A 67 39.12 23.42 -37.12
CA GLU A 67 40.54 23.25 -37.46
C GLU A 67 41.28 24.42 -38.13
N ILE A 68 42.03 25.19 -37.33
CA ILE A 68 43.34 25.69 -37.75
C ILE A 68 44.34 25.49 -36.61
N THR A 69 45.44 24.83 -36.98
CA THR A 69 46.66 24.56 -36.23
C THR A 69 47.38 25.81 -35.72
N SER A 70 48.04 25.65 -34.56
CA SER A 70 49.31 26.29 -34.13
C SER A 70 49.42 27.82 -33.99
N GLY A 71 49.93 28.25 -32.83
CA GLY A 71 50.87 29.39 -32.75
C GLY A 71 50.43 30.61 -31.95
N ALA A 72 51.01 30.73 -30.76
CA ALA A 72 51.43 31.93 -30.02
C ALA A 72 50.85 33.33 -30.35
N GLU A 73 50.40 33.97 -29.26
CA GLU A 73 50.82 35.32 -28.81
C GLU A 73 50.06 36.60 -29.25
N PHE A 74 49.88 37.43 -28.20
CA PHE A 74 49.68 38.89 -28.13
C PHE A 74 48.29 39.55 -28.30
N ALA A 75 47.89 40.13 -27.15
CA ALA A 75 47.46 41.51 -26.93
C ALA A 75 45.98 41.93 -27.03
N GLN A 76 45.50 42.28 -25.83
CA GLN A 76 44.83 43.54 -25.46
C GLN A 76 43.64 44.00 -26.31
N PHE A 77 42.45 44.01 -25.71
CA PHE A 77 41.66 45.25 -25.59
C PHE A 77 40.76 45.22 -24.34
N ARG A 78 40.77 46.34 -23.61
CA ARG A 78 39.95 46.63 -22.43
C ARG A 78 38.48 46.82 -22.80
N GLY A 79 37.58 46.38 -21.92
CA GLY A 79 36.17 46.79 -21.93
C GLY A 79 35.45 46.41 -20.63
N LYS A 80 35.41 47.34 -19.68
CA LYS A 80 34.56 47.29 -18.47
C LYS A 80 33.08 47.25 -18.87
N HIS A 81 32.26 46.37 -18.29
CA HIS A 81 31.00 46.78 -17.64
C HIS A 81 30.32 45.68 -16.80
N ARG A 82 30.24 45.98 -15.48
CA ARG A 82 29.16 45.67 -14.51
C ARG A 82 28.56 44.26 -14.42
N SER A 83 28.88 43.63 -13.29
CA SER A 83 28.04 42.68 -12.56
C SER A 83 26.62 43.22 -12.35
N LYS A 84 25.62 42.46 -12.76
CA LYS A 84 24.25 42.60 -12.25
C LYS A 84 23.58 41.23 -12.18
N SER A 85 23.47 40.75 -10.95
CA SER A 85 22.57 39.70 -10.49
C SER A 85 21.24 39.73 -11.23
N ARG A 86 20.88 38.58 -11.83
CA ARG A 86 19.53 38.04 -11.76
C ARG A 86 19.61 36.54 -11.54
N ILE A 87 19.23 36.19 -10.32
CA ILE A 87 18.67 34.89 -9.95
C ILE A 87 17.52 34.62 -10.91
N GLY A 88 17.79 33.87 -11.97
CA GLY A 88 16.81 33.07 -12.67
C GLY A 88 17.12 31.65 -12.23
N MET A 89 16.33 31.10 -11.32
CA MET A 89 16.27 29.66 -11.19
C MET A 89 15.82 29.17 -12.57
N ASP A 90 16.76 28.64 -13.35
CA ASP A 90 16.48 27.58 -14.30
C ASP A 90 15.79 26.49 -13.47
N HIS A 91 14.46 26.59 -13.35
CA HIS A 91 13.66 25.42 -13.09
C HIS A 91 13.87 24.57 -14.33
N VAL A 92 14.89 23.72 -14.27
CA VAL A 92 15.04 22.59 -15.18
C VAL A 92 13.70 21.89 -15.13
N ILE A 93 12.90 22.08 -16.18
CA ILE A 93 11.61 21.43 -16.32
C ILE A 93 11.94 19.95 -16.46
N GLY A 94 11.99 19.25 -15.33
CA GLY A 94 12.20 17.81 -15.30
C GLY A 94 11.07 17.12 -16.05
N LEU A 95 11.40 16.05 -16.77
CA LEU A 95 10.41 15.22 -17.45
C LEU A 95 9.32 14.79 -16.46
N SER A 96 8.07 14.86 -16.91
CA SER A 96 6.93 14.33 -16.16
C SER A 96 7.09 12.82 -15.90
N CYS A 97 6.40 12.30 -14.89
CA CYS A 97 6.42 10.87 -14.59
C CYS A 97 6.04 10.03 -15.82
N ASP A 98 5.03 10.46 -16.56
CA ASP A 98 4.54 9.78 -17.77
C ASP A 98 5.61 9.75 -18.87
N GLN A 99 6.28 10.87 -19.13
CA GLN A 99 7.39 10.93 -20.09
C GLN A 99 8.57 10.06 -19.69
N LYS A 100 8.87 9.95 -18.38
CA LYS A 100 9.90 9.04 -17.88
C LYS A 100 9.49 7.57 -18.07
N CYS A 101 8.23 7.24 -17.81
CA CYS A 101 7.69 5.89 -18.04
C CYS A 101 7.73 5.51 -19.52
N GLU A 102 7.32 6.40 -20.42
CA GLU A 102 7.41 6.20 -21.87
C GLU A 102 8.85 5.99 -22.33
N LEU A 103 9.80 6.79 -21.81
CA LEU A 103 11.21 6.65 -22.12
C LEU A 103 11.74 5.29 -21.66
N VAL A 104 11.47 4.89 -20.42
CA VAL A 104 11.90 3.58 -19.89
C VAL A 104 11.27 2.42 -20.68
N GLN A 105 9.99 2.52 -21.06
CA GLN A 105 9.34 1.51 -21.88
C GLN A 105 9.98 1.37 -23.26
N LYS A 106 10.33 2.51 -23.89
CA LYS A 106 11.00 2.51 -25.18
C LYS A 106 12.40 1.91 -25.10
N GLU A 107 13.21 2.34 -24.15
CA GLU A 107 14.57 1.79 -23.94
C GLU A 107 14.52 0.30 -23.61
N LEU A 108 13.48 -0.16 -22.88
CA LEU A 108 13.25 -1.57 -22.62
C LEU A 108 12.92 -2.34 -23.90
N GLU A 109 12.12 -1.78 -24.82
CA GLU A 109 11.81 -2.43 -26.09
C GLU A 109 13.01 -2.43 -27.05
N ASP A 110 13.75 -1.32 -27.13
CA ASP A 110 14.99 -1.22 -27.90
C ASP A 110 16.02 -2.26 -27.39
N MET A 111 16.19 -2.38 -26.07
CA MET A 111 17.05 -3.41 -25.45
C MET A 111 16.57 -4.83 -25.75
N LYS A 112 15.25 -5.08 -25.76
CA LYS A 112 14.72 -6.39 -26.16
C LYS A 112 15.04 -6.70 -27.63
N ASP A 113 14.93 -5.72 -28.52
CA ASP A 113 15.31 -5.88 -29.93
C ASP A 113 16.80 -6.16 -30.09
N GLU A 114 17.66 -5.44 -29.37
CA GLU A 114 19.10 -5.70 -29.34
C GLU A 114 19.41 -7.12 -28.85
N ILE A 115 18.75 -7.56 -27.77
CA ILE A 115 18.88 -8.95 -27.27
C ILE A 115 18.40 -9.96 -28.31
N ARG A 116 17.27 -9.71 -28.99
CA ARG A 116 16.76 -10.58 -30.06
C ARG A 116 17.77 -10.70 -31.20
N HIS A 117 18.34 -9.58 -31.63
CA HIS A 117 19.34 -9.52 -32.70
C HIS A 117 20.65 -10.21 -32.29
N MET A 118 21.17 -9.94 -31.09
CA MET A 118 22.36 -10.61 -30.57
C MET A 118 22.18 -12.13 -30.48
N ARG A 119 21.02 -12.61 -29.99
CA ARG A 119 20.69 -14.04 -29.95
C ARG A 119 20.64 -14.65 -31.34
N ALA A 120 20.00 -13.98 -32.30
CA ALA A 120 19.94 -14.46 -33.68
C ALA A 120 21.33 -14.55 -34.33
N ASN A 121 22.24 -13.62 -34.00
CA ASN A 121 23.60 -13.64 -34.49
C ASN A 121 24.41 -14.78 -33.86
N ALA A 122 24.37 -14.91 -32.53
CA ALA A 122 25.04 -15.98 -31.81
C ALA A 122 24.58 -17.37 -32.27
N GLU A 123 23.27 -17.54 -32.52
CA GLU A 123 22.71 -18.79 -33.05
C GLU A 123 23.25 -19.11 -34.46
N ARG A 124 23.36 -18.11 -35.35
CA ARG A 124 23.96 -18.31 -36.67
C ARG A 124 25.43 -18.70 -36.59
N ASP A 125 26.18 -18.06 -35.70
CA ASP A 125 27.61 -18.32 -35.53
C ASP A 125 27.84 -19.71 -34.92
N LEU A 126 27.00 -20.10 -33.96
CA LEU A 126 27.00 -21.44 -33.38
C LEU A 126 26.73 -22.50 -34.45
N GLN A 127 25.67 -22.33 -35.25
CA GLN A 127 25.36 -23.23 -36.37
C GLN A 127 26.49 -23.32 -37.39
N HIS A 128 27.19 -22.21 -37.65
CA HIS A 128 28.34 -22.19 -38.55
C HIS A 128 29.51 -23.00 -37.99
N HIS A 129 29.85 -22.82 -36.71
CA HIS A 129 30.91 -23.57 -36.05
C HIS A 129 30.59 -25.05 -35.91
N GLU A 130 29.35 -25.41 -35.59
CA GLU A 130 28.88 -26.80 -35.56
C GLU A 130 29.07 -27.47 -36.93
N ALA A 131 28.69 -26.79 -38.03
CA ALA A 131 28.87 -27.32 -39.38
C ALA A 131 30.36 -27.55 -39.74
N ILE A 132 31.25 -26.67 -39.30
CA ILE A 132 32.70 -26.83 -39.48
C ILE A 132 33.22 -28.06 -38.72
N ILE A 133 32.78 -28.24 -37.48
CA ILE A 133 33.17 -29.38 -36.64
C ILE A 133 32.69 -30.69 -37.26
N GLU A 134 31.42 -30.79 -37.65
CA GLU A 134 30.87 -31.99 -38.29
C GLU A 134 31.61 -32.32 -39.61
N GLU A 135 31.93 -31.31 -40.43
CA GLU A 135 32.73 -31.50 -41.64
C GLU A 135 34.13 -32.04 -41.33
N ALA A 136 34.79 -31.48 -40.31
CA ALA A 136 36.12 -31.90 -39.88
C ALA A 136 36.12 -33.34 -39.37
N GLU A 137 35.10 -33.74 -38.60
CA GLU A 137 34.92 -35.11 -38.12
C GLU A 137 34.75 -36.10 -39.27
N ILE A 138 33.87 -35.79 -40.23
CA ILE A 138 33.67 -36.63 -41.43
C ILE A 138 35.00 -36.77 -42.18
N ARG A 139 35.69 -35.65 -42.46
CA ARG A 139 36.98 -35.66 -43.15
C ARG A 139 38.04 -36.46 -42.39
N TRP A 140 38.10 -36.32 -41.07
CA TRP A 140 39.05 -37.06 -40.23
C TRP A 140 38.85 -38.56 -40.37
N THR A 141 37.60 -39.02 -40.25
CA THR A 141 37.30 -40.45 -40.40
C THR A 141 37.60 -40.97 -41.80
N GLU A 142 37.34 -40.19 -42.85
CA GLU A 142 37.67 -40.54 -44.23
C GLU A 142 39.19 -40.64 -44.46
N VAL A 143 39.96 -39.66 -43.98
CA VAL A 143 41.43 -39.65 -44.11
C VAL A 143 42.05 -40.80 -43.33
N GLN A 144 41.62 -41.07 -42.11
CA GLN A 144 42.10 -42.20 -41.31
C GLN A 144 41.87 -43.53 -42.05
N ARG A 145 40.67 -43.71 -42.62
CA ARG A 145 40.34 -44.89 -43.42
C ARG A 145 41.20 -44.98 -44.68
N ALA A 146 41.33 -43.88 -45.43
CA ALA A 146 42.13 -43.82 -46.65
C ALA A 146 43.62 -44.15 -46.38
N VAL A 147 44.19 -43.65 -45.28
CA VAL A 147 45.57 -43.96 -44.87
C VAL A 147 45.71 -45.44 -44.54
N HIS A 148 44.78 -46.02 -43.79
CA HIS A 148 44.81 -47.44 -43.44
C HIS A 148 44.71 -48.34 -44.68
N GLU A 149 43.75 -48.06 -45.56
CA GLU A 149 43.52 -48.81 -46.80
C GLU A 149 44.69 -48.65 -47.78
N PHE A 150 45.24 -47.45 -47.96
CA PHE A 150 46.41 -47.25 -48.80
C PHE A 150 47.63 -48.04 -48.29
N LYS A 151 47.87 -48.02 -46.97
CA LYS A 151 48.93 -48.83 -46.36
C LYS A 151 48.72 -50.33 -46.61
N LYS A 152 47.49 -50.81 -46.53
CA LYS A 152 47.12 -52.21 -46.72
C LYS A 152 47.19 -52.66 -48.18
N ASP A 153 46.57 -51.91 -49.09
CA ASP A 153 46.26 -52.36 -50.44
C ASP A 153 47.30 -51.92 -51.48
N ILE A 154 48.05 -50.84 -51.18
CA ILE A 154 49.11 -50.30 -52.05
C ILE A 154 50.49 -50.62 -51.47
N LEU A 155 50.83 -50.07 -50.30
CA LEU A 155 52.20 -50.16 -49.75
C LEU A 155 52.64 -51.62 -49.53
N LYS A 156 51.80 -52.45 -48.89
CA LYS A 156 52.14 -53.86 -48.65
C LYS A 156 52.20 -54.66 -49.96
N THR A 157 51.24 -54.45 -50.86
CA THR A 157 51.10 -55.25 -52.09
C THR A 157 52.16 -54.95 -53.15
N ILE A 158 52.58 -53.69 -53.27
CA ILE A 158 53.45 -53.23 -54.36
C ILE A 158 54.93 -53.17 -53.94
N SER A 159 55.24 -53.26 -52.65
CA SER A 159 56.59 -53.09 -52.07
C SER A 159 57.74 -53.77 -52.84
N LYS A 160 57.53 -54.99 -53.38
CA LYS A 160 58.55 -55.76 -54.12
C LYS A 160 58.54 -55.57 -55.65
N LYS A 161 57.55 -54.85 -56.20
CA LYS A 161 57.33 -54.68 -57.65
C LYS A 161 57.23 -53.21 -58.07
N LYS A 162 57.84 -52.30 -57.30
CA LYS A 162 57.82 -50.86 -57.55
C LYS A 162 58.36 -50.54 -58.95
N GLY A 163 57.63 -49.73 -59.71
CA GLY A 163 57.97 -49.36 -61.09
C GLY A 163 57.46 -50.33 -62.17
N SER A 164 56.85 -51.46 -61.79
CA SER A 164 56.22 -52.37 -62.76
C SER A 164 54.88 -51.82 -63.26
N ILE A 165 54.49 -52.21 -64.48
CA ILE A 165 53.18 -51.87 -65.06
C ILE A 165 52.04 -52.30 -64.13
N LEU A 166 52.16 -53.48 -63.49
CA LEU A 166 51.19 -54.01 -62.54
C LEU A 166 51.06 -53.12 -61.28
N ALA A 167 52.17 -52.56 -60.80
CA ALA A 167 52.15 -51.61 -59.69
C ALA A 167 51.38 -50.33 -60.06
N THR A 168 51.63 -49.76 -61.24
CA THR A 168 50.92 -48.58 -61.73
C THR A 168 49.43 -48.85 -61.88
N GLN A 169 49.05 -49.99 -62.47
CA GLN A 169 47.64 -50.40 -62.59
C GLN A 169 46.95 -50.53 -61.23
N LYS A 170 47.64 -51.05 -60.22
CA LYS A 170 47.09 -51.18 -58.86
C LYS A 170 46.84 -49.82 -58.20
N VAL A 171 47.76 -48.85 -58.40
CA VAL A 171 47.58 -47.48 -57.91
C VAL A 171 46.43 -46.78 -58.63
N MET A 172 46.31 -46.93 -59.96
CA MET A 172 45.18 -46.37 -60.72
C MET A 172 43.84 -46.91 -60.24
N LYS A 173 43.73 -48.24 -60.08
CA LYS A 173 42.51 -48.86 -59.56
C LYS A 173 42.14 -48.35 -58.16
N TYR A 174 43.12 -48.18 -57.27
CA TYR A 174 42.86 -47.62 -55.94
C TYR A 174 42.30 -46.19 -56.00
N ILE A 175 42.82 -45.35 -56.89
CA ILE A 175 42.32 -43.98 -57.07
C ILE A 175 40.88 -44.00 -57.61
N GLU A 176 40.58 -44.85 -58.58
CA GLU A 176 39.22 -45.05 -59.11
C GLU A 176 38.25 -45.52 -58.01
N ASP A 177 38.63 -46.55 -57.25
CA ASP A 177 37.83 -47.07 -56.13
C ASP A 177 37.59 -45.99 -55.06
N MET A 178 38.59 -45.15 -54.76
CA MET A 178 38.46 -44.03 -53.83
C MET A 178 37.51 -42.94 -54.33
N ASN A 179 37.54 -42.60 -55.61
CA ASN A 179 36.61 -41.65 -56.20
C ASN A 179 35.17 -42.16 -56.11
N HIS A 180 34.93 -43.44 -56.45
CA HIS A 180 33.62 -44.06 -56.31
C HIS A 180 33.09 -44.06 -54.86
N ARG A 181 33.96 -44.28 -53.87
CA ARG A 181 33.56 -44.18 -52.45
C ARG A 181 33.16 -42.76 -52.05
N ARG A 182 33.91 -41.74 -52.50
CA ARG A 182 33.57 -40.33 -52.24
C ARG A 182 32.24 -39.94 -52.89
N ASP A 183 31.99 -40.42 -54.12
CA ASP A 183 30.70 -40.21 -54.79
C ASP A 183 29.54 -40.87 -54.04
N ASN A 184 29.71 -42.12 -53.62
CA ASN A 184 28.70 -42.82 -52.81
C ASN A 184 28.41 -42.08 -51.49
N MET A 185 29.44 -41.50 -50.84
CA MET A 185 29.24 -40.72 -49.62
C MET A 185 28.47 -39.42 -49.91
N LYS A 186 28.85 -38.69 -50.96
CA LYS A 186 28.15 -37.48 -51.41
C LYS A 186 26.66 -37.75 -51.63
N ASP A 187 26.31 -38.86 -52.28
CA ASP A 187 24.90 -39.20 -52.54
C ASP A 187 24.15 -39.60 -51.26
N LYS A 188 24.81 -40.31 -50.33
CA LYS A 188 24.24 -40.60 -49.00
C LYS A 188 23.96 -39.32 -48.20
N LEU A 189 24.90 -38.37 -48.18
CA LEU A 189 24.74 -37.09 -47.50
C LEU A 189 23.63 -36.25 -48.13
N ARG A 190 23.53 -36.23 -49.47
CA ARG A 190 22.43 -35.57 -50.20
C ARG A 190 21.07 -36.16 -49.84
N LEU A 191 20.94 -37.48 -49.81
CA LEU A 191 19.69 -38.14 -49.45
C LEU A 191 19.28 -37.81 -48.01
N LYS A 192 20.23 -37.83 -47.07
CA LYS A 192 20.00 -37.42 -45.69
C LYS A 192 19.56 -35.96 -45.60
N ASN A 193 20.19 -35.05 -46.35
CA ASN A 193 19.82 -33.63 -46.40
C ASN A 193 18.37 -33.42 -46.88
N VAL A 194 17.96 -34.10 -47.96
CA VAL A 194 16.59 -34.03 -48.47
C VAL A 194 15.60 -34.60 -47.44
N SER A 195 15.92 -35.74 -46.82
CA SER A 195 15.09 -36.35 -45.77
C SER A 195 14.89 -35.40 -44.58
N LEU A 196 15.96 -34.74 -44.11
CA LEU A 196 15.89 -33.79 -43.01
C LEU A 196 15.09 -32.53 -43.38
N LYS A 197 15.22 -32.03 -44.63
CA LYS A 197 14.39 -30.92 -45.14
C LYS A 197 12.90 -31.25 -45.10
N VAL A 198 12.52 -32.47 -45.48
CA VAL A 198 11.12 -32.94 -45.42
C VAL A 198 10.65 -33.03 -43.96
N GLN A 199 11.47 -33.60 -43.07
CA GLN A 199 11.14 -33.68 -41.64
C GLN A 199 10.96 -32.29 -41.00
N ARG A 200 11.85 -31.33 -41.32
CA ARG A 200 11.74 -29.94 -40.88
C ARG A 200 10.43 -29.30 -41.35
N LYS A 201 10.07 -29.47 -42.63
CA LYS A 201 8.80 -28.95 -43.17
C LYS A 201 7.60 -29.55 -42.42
N LYS A 202 7.62 -30.84 -42.11
CA LYS A 202 6.57 -31.51 -41.33
C LYS A 202 6.46 -30.92 -39.91
N MET A 203 7.58 -30.73 -39.22
CA MET A 203 7.59 -30.13 -37.88
C MET A 203 7.08 -28.68 -37.87
N LEU A 204 7.49 -27.87 -38.86
CA LEU A 204 7.01 -26.49 -39.00
C LEU A 204 5.50 -26.43 -39.24
N LEU A 205 4.96 -27.35 -40.04
CA LEU A 205 3.52 -27.43 -40.26
C LEU A 205 2.77 -27.82 -38.98
N GLN A 206 3.31 -28.76 -38.20
CA GLN A 206 2.73 -29.14 -36.91
C GLN A 206 2.75 -28.00 -35.88
N LEU A 207 3.82 -27.19 -35.84
CA LEU A 207 3.89 -26.02 -34.97
C LEU A 207 2.81 -25.01 -35.35
N ARG A 208 2.68 -24.68 -36.64
CA ARG A 208 1.63 -23.77 -37.13
C ARG A 208 0.23 -24.25 -36.76
N GLN A 209 -0.06 -25.54 -36.98
CA GLN A 209 -1.36 -26.11 -36.61
C GLN A 209 -1.64 -25.98 -35.10
N LYS A 210 -0.61 -26.13 -34.26
CA LYS A 210 -0.76 -25.96 -32.81
C LYS A 210 -0.94 -24.49 -32.41
N GLU A 211 -0.28 -23.56 -33.09
CA GLU A 211 -0.45 -22.12 -32.89
C GLU A 211 -1.89 -21.71 -33.25
N GLU A 212 -2.38 -22.09 -34.43
CA GLU A 212 -3.74 -21.76 -34.90
C GLU A 212 -4.83 -22.39 -34.01
N VAL A 213 -4.67 -23.66 -33.60
CA VAL A 213 -5.63 -24.33 -32.69
C VAL A 213 -5.56 -23.74 -31.28
N GLY A 214 -4.37 -23.37 -30.80
CA GLY A 214 -4.17 -22.74 -29.50
C GLY A 214 -4.80 -21.35 -29.43
N GLU A 215 -4.60 -20.53 -30.45
CA GLU A 215 -5.22 -19.19 -30.55
C GLU A 215 -6.75 -19.29 -30.64
N ALA A 216 -7.27 -20.15 -31.52
CA ALA A 216 -8.72 -20.31 -31.67
C ALA A 216 -9.40 -20.84 -30.38
N LEU A 217 -8.75 -21.76 -29.66
CA LEU A 217 -9.26 -22.27 -28.38
C LEU A 217 -9.27 -21.17 -27.32
N HIS A 218 -8.17 -20.42 -27.18
CA HIS A 218 -8.08 -19.32 -26.21
C HIS A 218 -9.11 -18.22 -26.49
N ASP A 219 -9.36 -17.87 -27.76
CA ASP A 219 -10.36 -16.86 -28.12
C ASP A 219 -11.79 -17.29 -27.73
N VAL A 220 -12.15 -18.55 -27.98
CA VAL A 220 -13.46 -19.11 -27.60
C VAL A 220 -13.60 -19.15 -26.08
N ASP A 221 -12.58 -19.63 -25.36
CA ASP A 221 -12.59 -19.68 -23.88
C ASP A 221 -12.69 -18.27 -23.28
N PHE A 222 -11.98 -17.30 -23.86
CA PHE A 222 -12.04 -15.90 -23.43
C PHE A 222 -13.40 -15.26 -23.70
N GLN A 223 -14.02 -15.56 -24.84
CA GLN A 223 -15.38 -15.13 -25.13
C GLN A 223 -16.40 -15.78 -24.18
N GLN A 224 -16.23 -17.06 -23.87
CA GLN A 224 -17.07 -17.78 -22.90
C GLN A 224 -16.99 -17.11 -21.52
N LEU A 225 -15.77 -16.83 -21.03
CA LEU A 225 -15.58 -16.11 -19.77
C LEU A 225 -16.23 -14.72 -19.76
N LYS A 226 -16.19 -14.00 -20.89
CA LYS A 226 -16.89 -12.71 -21.02
C LYS A 226 -18.40 -12.85 -20.92
N ILE A 227 -18.97 -13.87 -21.57
CA ILE A 227 -20.41 -14.15 -21.52
C ILE A 227 -20.82 -14.51 -20.09
N GLU A 228 -20.07 -15.42 -19.44
CA GLU A 228 -20.35 -15.82 -18.06
C GLU A 228 -20.26 -14.65 -17.09
N ASN A 229 -19.22 -13.81 -17.20
CA ASN A 229 -19.08 -12.63 -16.35
C ASN A 229 -20.24 -11.64 -16.55
N ALA A 230 -20.67 -11.41 -17.80
CA ALA A 230 -21.84 -10.59 -18.09
C ALA A 230 -23.12 -11.16 -17.46
N GLN A 231 -23.33 -12.48 -17.54
CA GLN A 231 -24.47 -13.16 -16.92
C GLN A 231 -24.46 -13.08 -15.38
N PHE A 232 -23.27 -13.21 -14.77
CA PHE A 232 -23.13 -13.07 -13.32
C PHE A 232 -23.42 -11.64 -12.86
N LEU A 233 -22.92 -10.63 -13.59
CA LEU A 233 -23.21 -9.23 -13.29
C LEU A 233 -24.71 -8.93 -13.37
N GLU A 234 -25.39 -9.42 -14.42
CA GLU A 234 -26.84 -9.27 -14.56
C GLU A 234 -27.61 -9.95 -13.40
N THR A 235 -27.16 -11.15 -12.98
CA THR A 235 -27.76 -11.87 -11.85
C THR A 235 -27.56 -11.10 -10.53
N ILE A 236 -26.37 -10.53 -10.31
CA ILE A 236 -26.07 -9.71 -9.13
C ILE A 236 -26.95 -8.46 -9.13
N GLU A 237 -27.09 -7.78 -10.26
CA GLU A 237 -27.94 -6.60 -10.43
C GLU A 237 -29.40 -6.94 -10.08
N ALA A 238 -29.95 -8.03 -10.63
CA ALA A 238 -31.30 -8.48 -10.37
C ALA A 238 -31.53 -8.79 -8.87
N LYS A 239 -30.57 -9.47 -8.23
CA LYS A 239 -30.64 -9.78 -6.79
C LYS A 239 -30.54 -8.53 -5.92
N ASN A 240 -29.74 -7.55 -6.31
CA ASN A 240 -29.66 -6.26 -5.62
C ASN A 240 -30.99 -5.49 -5.72
N GLN A 241 -31.63 -5.49 -6.89
CA GLN A 241 -32.95 -4.88 -7.08
C GLN A 241 -34.02 -5.57 -6.21
N GLU A 242 -34.03 -6.91 -6.18
CA GLU A 242 -34.93 -7.69 -5.31
C GLU A 242 -34.73 -7.35 -3.82
N LEU A 243 -33.47 -7.24 -3.38
CA LEU A 243 -33.13 -6.87 -2.01
C LEU A 243 -33.63 -5.46 -1.65
N ILE A 244 -33.50 -4.49 -2.57
CA ILE A 244 -34.02 -3.14 -2.38
C ILE A 244 -35.55 -3.17 -2.23
N GLN A 245 -36.25 -3.90 -3.09
CA GLN A 245 -37.71 -4.03 -3.02
C GLN A 245 -38.17 -4.64 -1.70
N LEU A 246 -37.51 -5.71 -1.25
CA LEU A 246 -37.82 -6.35 0.04
C LEU A 246 -37.54 -5.41 1.22
N LYS A 247 -36.47 -4.62 1.19
CA LYS A 247 -36.19 -3.61 2.22
C LYS A 247 -37.29 -2.55 2.30
N LEU A 248 -37.76 -2.04 1.15
CA LEU A 248 -38.85 -1.07 1.10
C LEU A 248 -40.16 -1.68 1.63
N ALA A 249 -40.52 -2.89 1.19
CA ALA A 249 -41.71 -3.60 1.65
C ALA A 249 -41.68 -3.89 3.17
N SER A 250 -40.53 -4.32 3.69
CA SER A 250 -40.30 -4.53 5.13
C SER A 250 -40.44 -3.21 5.91
N GLY A 251 -39.83 -2.13 5.43
CA GLY A 251 -39.97 -0.79 6.01
C GLY A 251 -41.42 -0.32 6.07
N ASN A 252 -42.17 -0.47 4.98
CA ASN A 252 -43.59 -0.14 4.93
C ASN A 252 -44.41 -0.98 5.91
N THR A 253 -44.14 -2.29 5.98
CA THR A 253 -44.83 -3.21 6.91
C THR A 253 -44.58 -2.80 8.37
N LEU A 254 -43.34 -2.41 8.72
CA LEU A 254 -43.01 -1.89 10.05
C LEU A 254 -43.73 -0.57 10.36
N GLN A 255 -43.83 0.35 9.39
CA GLN A 255 -44.58 1.60 9.57
C GLN A 255 -46.06 1.32 9.85
N VAL A 256 -46.69 0.43 9.06
CA VAL A 256 -48.07 0.01 9.24
C VAL A 256 -48.27 -0.65 10.61
N LEU A 257 -47.38 -1.56 11.00
CA LEU A 257 -47.43 -2.23 12.29
C LEU A 257 -47.32 -1.24 13.47
N ASN A 258 -46.42 -0.28 13.37
CA ASN A 258 -46.28 0.77 14.39
C ASN A 258 -47.54 1.64 14.47
N ALA A 259 -48.14 2.00 13.33
CA ALA A 259 -49.40 2.74 13.31
C ALA A 259 -50.53 1.96 14.00
N TYR A 260 -50.66 0.65 13.74
CA TYR A 260 -51.62 -0.21 14.45
C TYR A 260 -51.33 -0.29 15.95
N LYS A 261 -50.06 -0.42 16.34
CA LYS A 261 -49.65 -0.45 17.75
C LYS A 261 -50.02 0.84 18.48
N ASP A 262 -49.79 1.99 17.86
CA ASP A 262 -50.12 3.29 18.45
C ASP A 262 -51.63 3.54 18.50
N ARG A 263 -52.35 3.12 17.46
CA ARG A 263 -53.82 3.10 17.48
C ARG A 263 -54.38 2.26 18.62
N ALA A 264 -53.87 1.04 18.81
CA ALA A 264 -54.30 0.15 19.89
C ALA A 264 -54.03 0.76 21.28
N LYS A 265 -52.87 1.42 21.48
CA LYS A 265 -52.59 2.16 22.72
C LYS A 265 -53.58 3.30 22.93
N ALA A 266 -53.87 4.08 21.89
CA ALA A 266 -54.82 5.19 21.95
C ALA A 266 -56.24 4.70 22.25
N GLU A 267 -56.69 3.61 21.63
CA GLU A 267 -57.99 2.99 21.90
C GLU A 267 -58.08 2.45 23.34
N ALA A 268 -57.02 1.81 23.85
CA ALA A 268 -56.95 1.34 25.23
C ALA A 268 -57.03 2.50 26.24
N LEU A 269 -56.33 3.62 25.97
CA LEU A 269 -56.43 4.83 26.78
C LEU A 269 -57.83 5.45 26.71
N ASN A 270 -58.41 5.54 25.50
CA ASN A 270 -59.76 6.08 25.31
C ASN A 270 -60.80 5.25 26.08
N LYS A 271 -60.69 3.91 26.06
CA LYS A 271 -61.55 3.02 26.85
C LYS A 271 -61.41 3.27 28.35
N LYS A 272 -60.19 3.48 28.86
CA LYS A 272 -59.96 3.84 30.28
C LYS A 272 -60.62 5.18 30.63
N LEU A 273 -60.43 6.21 29.80
CA LEU A 273 -61.02 7.53 30.00
C LEU A 273 -62.56 7.49 29.95
N ARG A 274 -63.15 6.74 29.01
CA ARG A 274 -64.60 6.52 28.95
C ARG A 274 -65.14 5.82 30.21
N LYS A 275 -64.41 4.82 30.72
CA LYS A 275 -64.77 4.15 31.98
C LYS A 275 -64.73 5.12 33.16
N GLN A 276 -63.66 5.92 33.28
CA GLN A 276 -63.55 6.96 34.30
C GLN A 276 -64.68 7.99 34.19
N LEU A 277 -65.03 8.42 32.97
CA LEU A 277 -66.13 9.36 32.74
C LEU A 277 -67.50 8.77 33.10
N ALA A 278 -67.73 7.49 32.83
CA ALA A 278 -68.98 6.80 33.20
C ALA A 278 -69.08 6.55 34.72
N GLU A 279 -67.96 6.26 35.38
CA GLU A 279 -67.88 6.09 36.84
C GLU A 279 -67.92 7.43 37.58
N PHE A 280 -67.61 8.53 36.91
CA PHE A 280 -67.64 9.87 37.48
C PHE A 280 -69.08 10.26 37.85
N ARG A 281 -69.39 10.21 39.15
CA ARG A 281 -70.59 10.84 39.71
C ARG A 281 -70.23 12.22 40.19
N SER A 282 -70.80 13.25 39.56
CA SER A 282 -70.74 14.61 40.09
C SER A 282 -71.31 14.60 41.51
N PRO A 283 -70.58 15.10 42.52
CA PRO A 283 -71.13 15.31 43.85
C PRO A 283 -72.45 16.06 43.71
N GLN A 284 -73.49 15.58 44.39
CA GLN A 284 -74.80 16.19 44.30
C GLN A 284 -74.66 17.65 44.76
N VAL A 285 -75.12 18.61 43.94
CA VAL A 285 -74.94 20.06 44.23
C VAL A 285 -75.40 20.39 45.65
N MET A 286 -76.44 19.72 46.14
CA MET A 286 -76.93 19.85 47.51
C MET A 286 -75.95 19.39 48.59
N LEU A 287 -75.08 18.39 48.35
CA LEU A 287 -74.02 18.02 49.28
C LEU A 287 -72.96 19.10 49.35
N TYR A 288 -72.48 19.60 48.21
CA TYR A 288 -71.51 20.69 48.18
C TYR A 288 -72.03 21.95 48.87
N VAL A 289 -73.29 22.33 48.62
CA VAL A 289 -73.92 23.50 49.26
C VAL A 289 -74.02 23.30 50.78
N ARG A 290 -74.42 22.11 51.25
CA ARG A 290 -74.49 21.79 52.68
C ARG A 290 -73.10 21.82 53.34
N GLU A 291 -72.10 21.20 52.74
CA GLU A 291 -70.72 21.20 53.24
C GLU A 291 -70.14 22.63 53.24
N LYS A 292 -70.47 23.45 52.25
CA LYS A 292 -70.00 24.84 52.17
C LYS A 292 -70.59 25.72 53.28
N ILE A 293 -71.88 25.54 53.59
CA ILE A 293 -72.54 26.22 54.72
C ILE A 293 -71.90 25.78 56.04
N LEU A 294 -71.77 24.47 56.25
CA LEU A 294 -71.15 23.90 57.47
C LEU A 294 -69.72 24.42 57.67
N ASN A 295 -68.93 24.46 56.60
CA ASN A 295 -67.58 25.01 56.63
C ASN A 295 -67.57 26.49 57.03
N GLY A 296 -68.51 27.30 56.51
CA GLY A 296 -68.64 28.70 56.90
C GLY A 296 -69.03 28.89 58.37
N ASP A 297 -69.87 28.03 58.92
CA ASP A 297 -70.25 28.08 60.34
C ASP A 297 -69.11 27.64 61.27
N LEU A 298 -68.34 26.62 60.85
CA LEU A 298 -67.10 26.22 61.53
C LEU A 298 -66.07 27.36 61.53
N GLU A 299 -65.86 28.04 60.41
CA GLU A 299 -64.94 29.19 60.32
C GLU A 299 -65.33 30.31 61.30
N LYS A 300 -66.63 30.64 61.40
CA LYS A 300 -67.13 31.64 62.38
C LYS A 300 -66.87 31.18 63.82
N THR A 301 -67.11 29.91 64.10
CA THR A 301 -66.92 29.32 65.43
C THR A 301 -65.45 29.37 65.82
N ILE A 302 -64.55 29.01 64.90
CA ILE A 302 -63.10 29.11 65.10
C ILE A 302 -62.71 30.54 65.45
N LYS A 303 -63.10 31.54 64.63
CA LYS A 303 -62.78 32.95 64.89
C LYS A 303 -63.29 33.44 66.25
N MET A 304 -64.48 33.01 66.66
CA MET A 304 -65.04 33.35 67.97
C MET A 304 -64.19 32.75 69.11
N TRP A 305 -63.81 31.48 69.01
CA TRP A 305 -62.98 30.82 70.01
C TRP A 305 -61.56 31.36 70.05
N GLU A 306 -60.96 31.67 68.89
CA GLU A 306 -59.68 32.39 68.81
C GLU A 306 -59.75 33.71 69.57
N ARG A 307 -60.82 34.50 69.38
CA ARG A 307 -61.01 35.75 70.12
C ARG A 307 -61.18 35.54 71.62
N LYS A 308 -61.90 34.49 72.04
CA LYS A 308 -62.03 34.13 73.47
C LYS A 308 -60.67 33.76 74.07
N VAL A 309 -59.85 32.99 73.36
CA VAL A 309 -58.49 32.65 73.78
C VAL A 309 -57.64 33.92 73.93
N GLU A 310 -57.67 34.80 72.94
CA GLU A 310 -56.92 36.06 72.96
C GLU A 310 -57.30 36.95 74.17
N ILE A 311 -58.59 37.02 74.52
CA ILE A 311 -59.07 37.72 75.72
C ILE A 311 -58.54 37.05 77.00
N ALA A 312 -58.58 35.71 77.08
CA ALA A 312 -58.06 34.97 78.22
C ALA A 312 -56.54 35.12 78.38
N GLU A 313 -55.79 35.16 77.28
CA GLU A 313 -54.34 35.41 77.29
C GLU A 313 -54.02 36.85 77.74
N MET A 314 -54.76 37.84 77.24
CA MET A 314 -54.59 39.24 77.67
C MET A 314 -54.90 39.42 79.16
N SER A 315 -55.98 38.82 79.67
CA SER A 315 -56.33 38.90 81.09
C SER A 315 -55.28 38.21 81.96
N LEU A 316 -54.80 37.03 81.57
CA LEU A 316 -53.71 36.32 82.24
C LEU A 316 -52.42 37.13 82.26
N LYS A 317 -52.08 37.80 81.15
CA LYS A 317 -50.93 38.71 81.06
C LYS A 317 -51.08 39.90 82.01
N GLY A 318 -52.31 40.43 82.15
CA GLY A 318 -52.66 41.46 83.13
C GLY A 318 -52.46 40.99 84.58
N TYR A 319 -53.04 39.84 84.94
CA TYR A 319 -52.86 39.22 86.26
C TYR A 319 -51.39 38.95 86.57
N ARG A 320 -50.62 38.46 85.60
CA ARG A 320 -49.19 38.17 85.77
C ARG A 320 -48.37 39.44 86.00
N LYS A 321 -48.71 40.56 85.33
CA LYS A 321 -48.08 41.86 85.59
C LYS A 321 -48.39 42.38 87.00
N ALA A 322 -49.66 42.28 87.43
CA ALA A 322 -50.06 42.67 88.78
C ALA A 322 -49.36 41.82 89.84
N TRP A 323 -49.33 40.50 89.65
CA TRP A 323 -48.62 39.55 90.50
C TRP A 323 -47.13 39.85 90.58
N ASN A 324 -46.46 40.10 89.44
CA ASN A 324 -45.03 40.42 89.44
C ASN A 324 -44.72 41.73 90.17
N LYS A 325 -45.57 42.77 90.04
CA LYS A 325 -45.48 44.00 90.84
C LYS A 325 -45.63 43.72 92.33
N MET A 326 -46.65 42.94 92.71
CA MET A 326 -46.92 42.58 94.10
C MET A 326 -45.78 41.75 94.70
N LYS A 327 -45.21 40.86 93.91
CA LYS A 327 -44.02 40.07 94.26
C LYS A 327 -42.80 40.96 94.45
N THR A 328 -42.53 41.92 93.55
CA THR A 328 -41.40 42.86 93.72
C THR A 328 -41.59 43.76 94.94
N THR A 329 -42.82 44.23 95.23
CA THR A 329 -43.08 45.00 96.45
C THR A 329 -42.95 44.14 97.71
N ASN A 330 -43.30 42.86 97.67
CA ASN A 330 -43.14 41.95 98.81
C ASN A 330 -41.66 41.59 99.03
N GLU A 331 -40.88 41.37 97.96
CA GLU A 331 -39.43 41.18 98.03
C GLU A 331 -38.73 42.45 98.55
N GLN A 332 -39.23 43.65 98.20
CA GLN A 332 -38.77 44.92 98.77
C GLN A 332 -39.16 45.10 100.26
N LEU A 333 -40.33 44.59 100.69
CA LEU A 333 -40.78 44.63 102.08
C LEU A 333 -40.08 43.60 102.97
N GLN A 334 -39.75 42.40 102.46
CA GLN A 334 -38.95 41.39 103.16
C GLN A 334 -37.47 41.79 103.34
N ALA A 335 -36.97 42.76 102.56
CA ALA A 335 -35.63 43.32 102.73
C ALA A 335 -35.53 44.38 103.85
N LEU A 336 -36.65 44.83 104.46
CA LEU A 336 -36.68 45.94 105.41
C LEU A 336 -37.21 45.62 106.82
N CYS A 337 -37.63 44.39 107.14
CA CYS A 337 -37.91 44.01 108.55
C CYS A 337 -37.92 42.48 108.80
N PRO A 338 -37.38 41.98 109.93
CA PRO A 338 -37.32 40.55 110.27
C PRO A 338 -38.66 40.02 110.86
N PRO A 339 -38.91 38.70 110.80
CA PRO A 339 -40.23 38.13 111.11
C PRO A 339 -40.35 37.64 112.56
N GLU A 340 -41.45 38.03 113.22
CA GLU A 340 -42.03 37.26 114.33
C GLU A 340 -43.25 36.46 113.84
N GLU A 341 -43.27 35.21 114.25
CA GLU A 341 -44.25 34.16 113.94
C GLU A 341 -45.60 34.41 114.64
N ILE A 342 -46.69 33.83 114.12
CA ILE A 342 -47.48 32.80 114.82
C ILE A 342 -48.76 32.45 114.02
N ALA A 343 -48.72 31.22 113.51
CA ALA A 343 -49.70 30.15 113.60
C ALA A 343 -51.23 30.37 113.41
N ARG A 344 -51.71 29.66 112.38
CA ARG A 344 -52.75 28.59 112.41
C ARG A 344 -54.22 28.95 112.70
N GLY A 345 -55.09 28.61 111.73
CA GLY A 345 -56.28 27.79 112.05
C GLY A 345 -57.51 27.86 111.14
N ARG A 346 -57.57 27.00 110.11
CA ARG A 346 -58.76 26.30 109.52
C ARG A 346 -59.94 27.15 108.95
N PRO A 347 -60.97 26.56 108.28
CA PRO A 347 -61.18 25.15 107.88
C PRO A 347 -61.51 24.93 106.38
N ARG A 348 -61.33 23.67 105.94
CA ARG A 348 -61.93 23.09 104.72
C ARG A 348 -63.36 22.64 105.02
N LEU A 349 -64.28 22.90 104.09
CA LEU A 349 -65.53 22.17 103.95
C LEU A 349 -65.68 21.68 102.51
N GLN A 350 -65.86 20.37 102.38
CA GLN A 350 -66.44 19.67 101.23
C GLN A 350 -67.89 20.21 101.06
N THR A 351 -68.60 20.13 99.94
CA THR A 351 -68.92 18.98 99.08
C THR A 351 -69.93 19.53 98.06
N ARG A 352 -69.93 19.09 96.79
CA ARG A 352 -71.07 18.33 96.22
C ARG A 352 -70.87 17.97 94.75
N VAL A 353 -71.07 16.68 94.55
CA VAL A 353 -71.29 15.93 93.32
C VAL A 353 -72.63 16.35 92.69
N ILE A 354 -72.77 16.27 91.35
CA ILE A 354 -73.75 15.43 90.63
C ILE A 354 -73.73 15.74 89.12
N HIS A 355 -73.52 14.65 88.36
CA HIS A 355 -73.85 14.26 86.98
C HIS A 355 -73.46 15.13 85.79
#